data_AF-S3HG75-F1
#
_entry.id   AF-S3HG75-F1
#
_cell.length_a   1.000
_cell.length_b   1.000
_cell.length_c   1.000
_cell.angle_alpha   90.00
_cell.angle_beta   90.00
_cell.angle_gamma   90.00
#
_symmetry.space_group_name_H-M   'P 1'
#
loop_
_entity.id
_entity.type
_entity.pdbx_description
1 polymer ?
#
loop_
_entity_poly.entity_id
_entity_poly.type
_entity_poly.pdbx_seq_one_letter_code
_entity_poly.pdbx_strand_id
1 'polypeptide(L)' 'MTTRLLTREELRLCVDAVKTVARERGVEKDAAAVARIMATVADLFNKGMRTHDDLVAAMKAETTI' A
#
# COMPACT_ATOMS: atom_id res chain seq x y z
N MET A 1 19.37 3.37 -5.89
CA MET A 1 18.17 2.83 -5.21
C MET A 1 18.62 2.02 -4.02
N THR A 2 18.46 2.54 -2.81
CA THR A 2 18.84 1.84 -1.58
C THR A 2 17.70 0.89 -1.23
N THR A 3 17.86 -0.41 -1.52
CA THR A 3 16.93 -1.45 -1.06
C THR A 3 17.05 -1.59 0.45
N ARG A 4 16.33 -0.73 1.18
CA ARG A 4 16.13 -0.89 2.61
C ARG A 4 15.19 -2.07 2.81
N LEU A 5 15.69 -3.12 3.43
CA LEU A 5 14.87 -4.25 3.82
C LEU A 5 13.80 -3.75 4.81
N LEU A 6 12.54 -3.95 4.47
CA LEU A 6 11.43 -3.67 5.37
C LEU A 6 11.57 -4.58 6.60
N THR A 7 11.43 -3.98 7.78
CA THR A 7 11.27 -4.76 9.01
C THR A 7 9.95 -5.54 8.96
N ARG A 8 9.83 -6.59 9.78
CA ARG A 8 8.60 -7.41 9.85
C ARG A 8 7.37 -6.56 10.18
N GLU A 9 7.53 -5.53 11.00
CA GLU A 9 6.47 -4.60 11.38
C GLU A 9 6.04 -3.71 10.20
N GLU A 10 7.01 -3.13 9.48
CA GLU A 10 6.75 -2.33 8.28
C GLU A 10 6.08 -3.17 7.17
N LEU A 11 6.50 -4.42 7.01
CA LEU A 11 5.89 -5.33 6.04
C LEU A 11 4.45 -5.68 6.42
N ARG A 12 4.19 -5.94 7.71
CA ARG A 12 2.83 -6.19 8.21
C ARG A 12 1.94 -4.97 7.97
N LEU A 13 2.45 -3.78 8.22
CA LEU A 13 1.74 -2.52 8.01
C LEU A 13 1.39 -2.29 6.53
N CYS A 14 2.34 -2.54 5.63
CA CYS A 14 2.08 -2.46 4.19
C CYS A 14 1.02 -3.48 3.74
N VAL A 15 1.11 -4.73 4.21
CA VAL A 15 0.13 -5.77 3.88
C VAL A 15 -1.26 -5.44 4.41
N ASP A 16 -1.36 -4.88 5.61
CA ASP A 16 -2.64 -4.46 6.20
C ASP A 16 -3.28 -3.32 5.41
N ALA A 17 -2.48 -2.31 5.01
CA ALA A 17 -2.93 -1.22 4.16
C ALA A 17 -3.42 -1.74 2.79
N VAL A 18 -2.66 -2.62 2.15
CA VAL A 18 -3.04 -3.24 0.86
C VAL A 18 -4.37 -4.00 0.99
N LYS A 19 -4.54 -4.80 2.05
CA LYS A 19 -5.78 -5.56 2.29
C LYS A 19 -6.97 -4.64 2.53
N THR A 20 -6.79 -3.61 3.35
CA THR A 20 -7.83 -2.60 3.63
C THR A 20 -8.28 -1.92 2.34
N VAL A 21 -7.33 -1.41 1.55
CA VAL A 21 -7.62 -0.74 0.27
C VAL A 21 -8.24 -1.70 -0.75
N ALA A 22 -7.76 -2.93 -0.84
CA ALA A 22 -8.32 -3.93 -1.76
C ALA A 22 -9.76 -4.31 -1.40
N ARG A 23 -10.06 -4.43 -0.10
CA ARG A 23 -11.41 -4.70 0.41
C ARG A 23 -12.34 -3.52 0.18
N GLU A 24 -11.91 -2.30 0.47
CA GLU A 24 -12.71 -1.08 0.23
C GLU A 24 -13.04 -0.90 -1.26
N ARG A 25 -12.13 -1.29 -2.16
CA ARG A 25 -12.33 -1.24 -3.61
C ARG A 25 -13.08 -2.45 -4.17
N GLY A 26 -13.32 -3.48 -3.38
CA GLY A 26 -13.92 -4.74 -3.86
C GLY A 26 -13.04 -5.53 -4.84
N VAL A 27 -11.74 -5.26 -4.87
CA VAL A 27 -10.77 -5.88 -5.80
C VAL A 27 -9.92 -6.97 -5.14
N GLU A 28 -10.28 -7.40 -3.94
CA GLU A 28 -9.59 -8.45 -3.17
C GLU A 28 -9.38 -9.77 -3.95
N LYS A 29 -10.22 -10.06 -4.94
CA LYS A 29 -10.13 -11.25 -5.81
C LYS A 29 -9.37 -11.02 -7.11
N ASP A 30 -9.00 -9.77 -7.42
CA ASP A 30 -8.23 -9.41 -8.60
C ASP A 30 -6.75 -9.30 -8.22
N ALA A 31 -5.98 -10.34 -8.56
CA ALA A 31 -4.55 -10.39 -8.27
C ALA A 31 -3.76 -9.26 -8.95
N ALA A 32 -4.18 -8.78 -10.12
CA ALA A 32 -3.52 -7.69 -10.83
C ALA A 32 -3.83 -6.33 -10.18
N ALA A 33 -5.07 -6.13 -9.71
CA ALA A 33 -5.42 -4.95 -8.93
C ALA A 33 -4.68 -4.91 -7.59
N VAL A 34 -4.61 -6.04 -6.87
CA VAL A 34 -3.85 -6.15 -5.61
C VAL A 34 -2.36 -5.89 -5.83
N ALA A 35 -1.77 -6.40 -6.92
CA ALA A 35 -0.37 -6.14 -7.25
C ALA A 35 -0.11 -4.65 -7.52
N ARG A 36 -1.03 -3.94 -8.18
CA ARG A 36 -0.94 -2.48 -8.38
C ARG A 36 -1.01 -1.73 -7.05
N ILE A 37 -1.94 -2.09 -6.17
CA ILE A 37 -2.05 -1.48 -4.83
C ILE A 37 -0.75 -1.71 -4.04
N MET A 38 -0.17 -2.91 -4.10
CA MET A 38 1.09 -3.22 -3.43
C MET A 38 2.27 -2.40 -3.97
N ALA A 39 2.36 -2.23 -5.29
CA ALA A 39 3.39 -1.41 -5.93
C ALA A 39 3.27 0.07 -5.52
N THR A 40 2.06 0.61 -5.51
CA THR A 40 1.80 1.97 -5.04
C THR A 40 2.14 2.14 -3.56
N VAL A 41 1.71 1.22 -2.70
CA VAL A 41 2.06 1.25 -1.26
C VAL A 41 3.57 1.24 -1.06
N ALA A 42 4.32 0.44 -1.82
CA ALA A 42 5.78 0.44 -1.76
C ALA A 42 6.39 1.79 -2.20
N ASP A 43 5.84 2.42 -3.25
CA ASP A 43 6.28 3.73 -3.71
C ASP A 43 5.99 4.84 -2.68
N LEU A 44 4.78 4.87 -2.11
CA LEU A 44 4.39 5.79 -1.03
C LEU A 44 5.25 5.61 0.22
N PHE A 45 5.57 4.37 0.57
CA PHE A 45 6.48 4.06 1.67
C PHE A 45 7.88 4.60 1.41
N ASN A 46 8.39 4.44 0.19
CA ASN A 46 9.68 5.00 -0.22
C ASN A 46 9.67 6.54 -0.24
N LYS A 47 8.52 7.16 -0.54
CA LYS A 47 8.31 8.62 -0.46
C LYS A 47 8.24 9.16 0.97
N GLY A 48 8.22 8.29 1.99
CA GLY A 48 8.30 8.67 3.40
C GLY A 48 7.02 8.45 4.21
N MET A 49 5.95 7.92 3.60
CA MET A 49 4.72 7.55 4.30
C MET A 49 4.92 6.22 5.03
N ARG A 50 5.26 6.30 6.32
CA ARG A 50 5.62 5.12 7.13
C ARG A 50 4.51 4.64 8.06
N THR A 51 3.33 5.29 8.04
CA THR A 51 2.20 4.90 8.88
C THR A 51 1.09 4.28 8.04
N HIS A 52 0.30 3.40 8.67
CA HIS A 52 -0.83 2.76 8.02
C HIS A 52 -1.84 3.79 7.53
N ASP A 53 -2.15 4.79 8.36
CA ASP A 53 -3.12 5.82 8.06
C ASP A 53 -2.67 6.69 6.88
N ASP A 54 -1.39 7.10 6.86
CA ASP A 54 -0.82 7.86 5.73
C ASP A 54 -0.89 7.07 4.42
N LEU A 55 -0.53 5.78 4.45
CA LEU A 55 -0.57 4.92 3.26
C LEU A 55 -2.00 4.75 2.75
N VAL A 56 -2.97 4.52 3.63
CA VAL A 56 -4.38 4.38 3.24
C VAL A 56 -4.94 5.71 2.74
N ALA A 57 -4.67 6.82 3.43
CA ALA A 57 -5.11 8.16 3.03
C ALA A 57 -4.52 8.57 1.68
N ALA A 58 -3.23 8.33 1.46
CA ALA A 58 -2.57 8.61 0.20
C ALA A 58 -3.05 7.69 -0.93
N MET A 59 -3.25 6.40 -0.67
CA MET A 59 -3.87 5.48 -1.64
C MET A 59 -5.26 5.95 -2.06
N LYS A 60 -6.05 6.50 -1.12
CA LYS A 60 -7.36 7.09 -1.40
C LYS A 60 -7.23 8.38 -2.21
N ALA A 61 -6.29 9.25 -1.87
CA ALA A 61 -6.04 10.51 -2.58
C ALA A 61 -5.50 10.30 -4.01
N GLU A 62 -4.64 9.31 -4.22
CA GLU A 62 -4.03 8.99 -5.52
C GLU A 62 -5.05 8.42 -6.52
N THR A 63 -6.26 8.03 -6.06
CA THR A 63 -7.35 7.52 -6.90
C THR A 63 -8.39 8.60 -7.21
N THR A 64 -7.92 9.79 -7.60
CA THR A 64 -8.76 10.75 -8.32
C THR A 64 -8.54 10.54 -9.82
N ILE A 65 -9.20 9.54 -10.40
CA ILE A 65 -9.44 9.42 -11.84
C ILE A 65 -10.88 8.97 -12.04
#